data_AF-A0A2N2M7N1-F1
#
_entry.id   AF-A0A2N2M7N1-F1
#
_cell.length_a   1.000
_cell.length_b   1.000
_cell.length_c   1.000
_cell.angle_alpha   90.00
_cell.angle_beta   90.00
_cell.angle_gamma   90.00
#
_symmetry.space_group_name_H-M   'P 1'
#
loop_
_entity.id
_entity.type
_entity.pdbx_description
1 polymer ?
#
loop_
_entity_poly.entity_id
_entity_poly.type
_entity_poly.pdbx_seq_one_letter_code
_entity_poly.pdbx_strand_id
1 'polypeptide(L)'
;MTQNIHLIFKTHLDVGFTDYASRVVERYFKKYIPVSLRVARQMRDSDRPERFIWTTGSWLIYEYLEQANALERAEMEAAIDLGEIAWHALPFTTHTELMDPDLFRFGLSLSQSLDKRFGKKTIAAKMTDVPGHTRGIVPLLV
;
A
#
# COMPACT_ATOMS: atom_id res chain seq x y z
N MET A 1 -23.86 2.29 25.92
CA MET A 1 -22.81 3.08 25.24
C MET A 1 -22.57 2.45 23.88
N THR A 2 -22.68 3.19 22.78
CA THR A 2 -22.35 2.70 21.44
C THR A 2 -20.82 2.65 21.27
N GLN A 3 -20.30 1.53 20.75
CA GLN A 3 -18.88 1.38 20.41
C GLN A 3 -18.68 1.62 18.91
N ASN A 4 -17.63 2.37 18.56
CA ASN A 4 -17.24 2.56 17.17
C ASN A 4 -16.31 1.41 16.74
N ILE A 5 -16.65 0.73 15.65
CA ILE A 5 -15.84 -0.35 15.07
C ILE A 5 -15.30 0.15 13.73
N HIS A 6 -13.97 0.16 13.58
CA HIS A 6 -13.30 0.48 12.32
C HIS A 6 -12.91 -0.81 11.60
N LEU A 7 -13.47 -1.03 10.41
CA LEU A 7 -13.07 -2.13 9.53
C LEU A 7 -12.05 -1.62 8.50
N ILE A 8 -10.87 -2.23 8.46
CA ILE A 8 -9.76 -1.80 7.59
C ILE A 8 -9.37 -2.97 6.68
N PHE A 9 -9.45 -2.78 5.37
CA PHE A 9 -9.00 -3.77 4.39
C PHE A 9 -7.53 -3.55 4.06
N LYS A 10 -6.65 -4.35 4.68
CA LYS A 10 -5.20 -4.25 4.50
C LYS A 10 -4.59 -5.57 4.07
N THR A 11 -3.68 -5.54 3.09
CA THR A 11 -2.95 -6.73 2.64
C THR A 11 -1.56 -6.82 3.26
N HIS A 12 -1.18 -7.98 3.79
CA HIS A 12 0.22 -8.33 4.08
C HIS A 12 0.91 -8.79 2.80
N LEU A 13 2.05 -8.17 2.48
CA LEU A 13 2.78 -8.41 1.24
C LEU A 13 4.14 -9.05 1.54
N ASP A 14 4.29 -10.32 1.15
CA ASP A 14 5.51 -11.10 1.34
C ASP A 14 6.19 -11.39 0.00
N VAL A 15 7.10 -10.50 -0.41
CA VAL A 15 7.83 -10.64 -1.66
C VAL A 15 9.03 -11.58 -1.47
N GLY A 16 9.07 -12.70 -2.19
CA GLY A 16 10.19 -13.64 -2.14
C GLY A 16 10.13 -14.66 -1.00
N PHE A 17 9.08 -14.65 -0.18
CA PHE A 17 8.91 -15.61 0.91
C PHE A 17 8.06 -16.81 0.51
N THR A 18 6.90 -16.57 -0.12
CA THR A 18 5.94 -17.63 -0.49
C THR A 18 6.19 -18.25 -1.86
N ASP A 19 6.90 -17.54 -2.72
CA ASP A 19 7.29 -17.92 -4.09
C ASP A 19 8.42 -16.94 -4.53
N TYR A 20 8.98 -17.13 -5.73
CA TYR A 20 9.90 -16.16 -6.32
C TYR A 20 9.28 -14.75 -6.33
N ALA A 21 10.10 -13.75 -6.01
CA ALA A 21 9.68 -12.35 -5.96
C ALA A 21 8.91 -11.93 -7.23
N SER A 22 9.40 -12.33 -8.41
CA SER A 22 8.75 -12.05 -9.69
C SER A 22 7.35 -12.66 -9.80
N ARG A 23 7.15 -13.90 -9.33
CA ARG A 23 5.86 -14.59 -9.34
C ARG A 23 4.87 -13.97 -8.37
N VAL A 24 5.34 -13.56 -7.19
CA VAL A 24 4.50 -12.85 -6.21
C VAL A 24 4.03 -11.52 -6.81
N VAL A 25 4.96 -10.71 -7.34
CA VAL A 25 4.63 -9.39 -7.93
C VAL A 25 3.71 -9.53 -9.13
N GLU A 26 3.99 -10.47 -10.04
CA GLU A 26 3.12 -10.80 -11.19
C GLU A 26 1.69 -11.11 -10.73
N ARG A 27 1.55 -11.92 -9.67
CA ARG A 27 0.23 -12.27 -9.12
C ARG A 27 -0.51 -11.07 -8.53
N TYR A 28 0.20 -10.17 -7.85
CA TYR A 28 -0.41 -8.93 -7.39
C TYR A 28 -0.88 -8.07 -8.56
N PHE A 29 -0.05 -7.90 -9.58
CA PHE A 29 -0.35 -7.04 -10.73
C PHE A 29 -1.48 -7.58 -11.60
N LYS A 30 -1.50 -8.88 -11.84
CA LYS A 30 -2.44 -9.51 -12.79
C LYS A 30 -3.69 -10.07 -12.14
N LYS A 31 -3.70 -10.26 -10.81
CA LYS A 31 -4.85 -10.80 -10.10
C LYS A 31 -5.33 -9.88 -8.99
N TYR A 32 -4.51 -9.62 -7.97
CA TYR A 32 -5.02 -8.99 -6.75
C TYR A 32 -5.40 -7.51 -6.94
N ILE A 33 -4.57 -6.72 -7.61
CA ILE A 33 -4.88 -5.31 -7.91
C ILE A 33 -6.16 -5.19 -8.74
N PRO A 34 -6.31 -5.87 -9.90
CA PRO A 34 -7.56 -5.81 -10.68
C PRO A 34 -8.79 -6.26 -9.90
N VAL A 35 -8.67 -7.28 -9.04
CA VAL A 35 -9.76 -7.73 -8.19
C VAL A 35 -10.14 -6.64 -7.17
N SER A 36 -9.17 -6.02 -6.50
CA SER A 36 -9.42 -4.95 -5.54
C SER A 36 -10.11 -3.75 -6.17
N LEU A 37 -9.64 -3.31 -7.35
CA LEU A 37 -10.25 -2.20 -8.10
C LEU A 37 -11.70 -2.52 -8.50
N ARG A 38 -11.96 -3.76 -8.96
CA ARG A 38 -13.32 -4.21 -9.28
C ARG A 38 -14.23 -4.23 -8.06
N VAL A 39 -13.75 -4.72 -6.91
CA VAL A 39 -14.54 -4.77 -5.67
C VAL A 39 -14.84 -3.35 -5.18
N ALA A 40 -13.88 -2.44 -5.24
CA ALA A 40 -14.08 -1.03 -4.89
C ALA A 40 -15.20 -0.41 -5.75
N ARG A 41 -15.13 -0.59 -7.07
CA ARG A 41 -16.17 -0.14 -8.02
C ARG A 41 -17.54 -0.73 -7.69
N GLN A 42 -17.63 -2.04 -7.49
CA GLN A 42 -18.89 -2.72 -7.18
C GLN A 42 -19.53 -2.22 -5.89
N MET A 43 -18.73 -1.98 -4.84
CA MET A 43 -19.23 -1.39 -3.60
C MET A 43 -19.61 0.07 -3.78
N ARG A 44 -18.84 0.82 -4.56
CA ARG A 44 -19.15 2.22 -4.85
C ARG A 44 -20.52 2.38 -5.53
N ASP A 45 -20.77 1.53 -6.52
CA ASP A 45 -21.95 1.57 -7.39
C ASP A 45 -23.17 0.84 -6.78
N SER A 46 -23.04 0.31 -5.56
CA SER A 46 -24.16 -0.30 -4.82
C SER A 46 -24.97 0.74 -4.03
N ASP A 47 -26.23 0.41 -3.71
CA ASP A 47 -27.11 1.27 -2.88
C ASP A 47 -26.71 1.31 -1.39
N ARG A 48 -25.51 0.80 -1.07
CA ARG A 48 -25.00 0.62 0.29
C ARG A 48 -24.00 1.72 0.63
N PRO A 49 -24.05 2.29 1.84
CA PRO A 49 -23.13 3.34 2.26
C PRO A 49 -21.69 2.82 2.48
N GLU A 50 -21.52 1.51 2.68
CA GLU A 50 -20.21 0.90 2.94
C GLU A 50 -19.28 1.02 1.73
N ARG A 51 -17.98 1.23 1.98
CA ARG A 51 -16.93 1.32 0.95
C ARG A 51 -15.83 0.31 1.19
N PHE A 52 -15.21 -0.14 0.11
CA PHE A 52 -13.97 -0.92 0.16
C PHE A 52 -12.80 -0.02 -0.20
N ILE A 53 -11.88 0.17 0.75
CA ILE A 53 -10.64 0.92 0.57
C ILE A 53 -9.49 -0.04 0.74
N TRP A 54 -8.81 -0.38 -0.35
CA TRP A 54 -7.70 -1.32 -0.29
C TRP A 54 -6.43 -0.62 0.17
N THR A 55 -5.86 -1.10 1.27
CA THR A 55 -4.64 -0.53 1.88
C THR A 55 -3.46 -1.49 1.80
N THR A 56 -2.30 -0.98 1.40
CA THR A 56 -1.05 -1.76 1.37
C THR A 56 0.18 -0.88 1.60
N GLY A 57 1.38 -1.46 1.60
CA GLY A 57 2.63 -0.70 1.62
C GLY A 57 2.82 0.12 0.35
N SER A 58 3.50 1.27 0.49
CA SER A 58 3.66 2.25 -0.60
C SER A 58 4.34 1.68 -1.85
N TRP A 59 5.26 0.74 -1.70
CA TRP A 59 6.01 0.19 -2.84
C TRP A 59 5.11 -0.51 -3.85
N LEU A 60 4.12 -1.30 -3.42
CA LEU A 60 3.31 -2.05 -4.37
C LEU A 60 2.48 -1.14 -5.29
N ILE A 61 1.98 -0.02 -4.73
CA ILE A 61 1.25 0.99 -5.51
C ILE A 61 2.20 1.75 -6.43
N TYR A 62 3.35 2.16 -5.91
CA TYR A 62 4.39 2.83 -6.70
C TYR A 62 4.81 1.96 -7.89
N GLU A 63 5.22 0.72 -7.65
CA GLU A 63 5.72 -0.19 -8.67
C GLU A 63 4.66 -0.49 -9.74
N TYR A 64 3.40 -0.66 -9.33
CA TYR A 64 2.30 -0.87 -10.28
C TYR A 64 2.12 0.33 -11.20
N LEU A 65 2.14 1.56 -10.68
CA LEU A 65 1.99 2.76 -11.49
C LEU A 65 3.14 2.99 -12.47
N GLU A 66 4.35 2.53 -12.15
CA GLU A 66 5.53 2.66 -13.01
C GLU A 66 5.59 1.58 -14.10
N GLN A 67 5.05 0.39 -13.86
CA GLN A 67 5.12 -0.73 -14.81
C GLN A 67 3.82 -1.02 -15.58
N ALA A 68 2.66 -0.60 -15.06
CA ALA A 68 1.37 -0.86 -15.69
C ALA A 68 1.29 -0.19 -17.06
N ASN A 69 0.54 -0.81 -17.98
CA ASN A 69 0.24 -0.17 -19.25
C ASN A 69 -0.67 1.06 -19.04
N ALA A 70 -0.83 1.89 -20.07
CA ALA A 70 -1.57 3.15 -19.96
C ALA A 70 -3.01 2.99 -19.44
N LEU A 71 -3.71 1.91 -19.82
CA LEU A 71 -5.09 1.64 -19.39
C LEU A 71 -5.13 1.20 -17.92
N GLU A 72 -4.30 0.22 -17.56
CA GLU A 72 -4.17 -0.30 -16.19
C GLU A 72 -3.76 0.81 -15.21
N ARG A 73 -2.81 1.66 -15.62
CA ARG A 73 -2.36 2.82 -14.85
C ARG A 73 -3.48 3.84 -14.64
N ALA A 74 -4.19 4.21 -15.70
CA ALA A 74 -5.30 5.17 -15.60
C ALA A 74 -6.43 4.66 -14.69
N GLU A 75 -6.68 3.35 -14.69
CA GLU A 75 -7.67 2.74 -13.79
C GLU A 75 -7.25 2.86 -12.32
N MET A 76 -5.98 2.58 -12.01
CA MET A 76 -5.44 2.75 -10.66
C MET A 76 -5.44 4.22 -10.23
N GLU A 77 -5.02 5.14 -11.09
CA GLU A 77 -5.04 6.59 -10.81
C GLU A 77 -6.45 7.07 -10.47
N ALA A 78 -7.45 6.71 -11.28
CA ALA A 78 -8.85 7.05 -11.02
C ALA A 78 -9.35 6.49 -9.68
N ALA A 79 -9.00 5.25 -9.33
CA ALA A 79 -9.37 4.66 -8.05
C ALA A 79 -8.69 5.34 -6.86
N ILE A 80 -7.43 5.80 -7.02
CA ILE A 80 -6.73 6.60 -6.01
C ILE A 80 -7.45 7.92 -5.76
N ASP A 81 -7.84 8.62 -6.83
CA ASP A 81 -8.56 9.91 -6.77
C ASP A 81 -9.96 9.77 -6.16
N LEU A 82 -10.63 8.64 -6.41
CA LEU A 82 -11.90 8.29 -5.78
C LEU A 82 -11.78 7.85 -4.31
N GLY A 83 -10.56 7.73 -3.79
CA GLY A 83 -10.31 7.32 -2.41
C GLY A 83 -10.46 5.82 -2.15
N GLU A 84 -10.42 4.99 -3.19
CA GLU A 84 -10.60 3.54 -3.12
C GLU A 84 -9.29 2.80 -2.82
N ILE A 85 -8.16 3.48 -2.99
CA ILE A 85 -6.82 2.97 -2.72
C ILE A 85 -6.11 3.87 -1.70
N ALA A 86 -5.49 3.23 -0.72
CA ALA A 86 -4.66 3.87 0.29
C ALA A 86 -3.31 3.15 0.44
N TRP A 87 -2.30 3.90 0.88
CA TRP A 87 -1.01 3.35 1.26
C TRP A 87 -0.58 3.86 2.63
N HIS A 88 0.28 3.10 3.30
CA HIS A 88 1.00 3.55 4.49
C HIS A 88 2.45 3.89 4.14
N ALA A 89 3.13 4.62 5.03
CA ALA A 89 4.44 5.23 4.73
C ALA A 89 5.50 4.20 4.31
N LEU A 90 5.54 3.07 5.03
CA LEU A 90 6.53 2.03 4.80
C LEU A 90 6.21 1.21 3.54
N PRO A 91 7.24 0.88 2.74
CA PRO A 91 7.06 0.17 1.48
C PRO A 91 6.79 -1.33 1.66
N PHE A 92 7.43 -1.94 2.65
CA PHE A 92 7.43 -3.37 2.91
C PHE A 92 7.43 -3.67 4.41
N THR A 93 7.27 -4.95 4.73
CA THR A 93 7.76 -5.51 5.99
C THR A 93 9.23 -5.91 5.79
N THR A 94 10.18 -5.21 6.43
CA THR A 94 11.63 -5.47 6.38
C THR A 94 12.24 -5.82 7.75
N HIS A 95 13.42 -6.44 7.78
CA HIS A 95 14.18 -6.49 9.04
C HIS A 95 14.95 -5.18 9.19
N THR A 96 14.48 -4.29 10.07
CA THR A 96 15.01 -2.91 10.19
C THR A 96 16.48 -2.85 10.61
N GLU A 97 16.97 -3.89 11.28
CA GLU A 97 18.35 -4.08 11.71
C GLU A 97 19.31 -4.29 10.53
N LEU A 98 18.79 -4.66 9.36
CA LEU A 98 19.57 -4.83 8.12
C LEU A 98 19.64 -3.54 7.28
N MET A 99 19.01 -2.46 7.74
CA MET A 99 18.92 -1.21 7.00
C MET A 99 19.78 -0.14 7.66
N ASP A 100 20.50 0.63 6.85
CA ASP A 100 21.02 1.92 7.27
C ASP A 100 19.92 3.01 7.18
N PRO A 101 20.14 4.20 7.77
CA PRO A 101 19.16 5.28 7.72
C PRO A 101 18.79 5.74 6.30
N ASP A 102 19.71 5.65 5.34
CA ASP A 102 19.49 6.16 3.99
C ASP A 102 18.59 5.21 3.19
N LEU A 103 18.78 3.91 3.32
CA LEU A 103 17.89 2.89 2.77
C LEU A 103 16.48 3.01 3.39
N PHE A 104 16.38 3.30 4.68
CA PHE A 104 15.08 3.50 5.34
C PHE A 104 14.37 4.75 4.81
N ARG A 105 15.09 5.88 4.67
CA ARG A 105 14.55 7.11 4.06
C ARG A 105 14.14 6.91 2.62
N PHE A 106 14.92 6.16 1.85
CA PHE A 106 14.54 5.81 0.48
C PHE A 106 13.21 5.05 0.45
N GLY A 107 13.01 4.09 1.35
CA GLY A 107 11.74 3.41 1.49
C GLY A 107 10.56 4.35 1.77
N LEU A 108 10.73 5.32 2.67
CA LEU A 108 9.71 6.33 2.97
C LEU A 108 9.42 7.26 1.79
N SER A 109 10.45 7.57 0.98
CA SER A 109 10.33 8.45 -0.18
C SER A 109 9.32 7.97 -1.22
N LEU A 110 9.04 6.66 -1.28
CA LEU A 110 8.03 6.10 -2.17
C LEU A 110 6.63 6.59 -1.80
N SER A 111 6.26 6.53 -0.51
CA SER A 111 4.98 7.08 -0.03
C SER A 111 4.90 8.60 -0.23
N GLN A 112 5.98 9.32 0.01
CA GLN A 112 6.05 10.77 -0.17
C GLN A 112 5.91 11.17 -1.66
N SER A 113 6.45 10.35 -2.57
CA SER A 113 6.32 10.55 -4.01
C SER A 113 4.87 10.34 -4.47
N LEU A 114 4.21 9.28 -3.95
CA LEU A 114 2.79 9.04 -4.19
C LEU A 114 1.92 10.17 -3.61
N ASP A 115 2.19 10.59 -2.38
CA ASP A 115 1.52 11.72 -1.71
C ASP A 115 1.58 12.99 -2.55
N LYS A 116 2.78 13.34 -3.04
CA LYS A 116 2.99 14.49 -3.91
C LYS A 116 2.23 14.35 -5.24
N ARG A 117 2.22 13.14 -5.82
CA ARG A 117 1.56 12.86 -7.11
C ARG A 117 0.04 12.98 -7.04
N PHE A 118 -0.57 12.57 -5.92
CA PHE A 118 -2.03 12.50 -5.77
C PHE A 118 -2.60 13.50 -4.76
N GLY A 119 -1.80 14.46 -4.30
CA GLY A 119 -2.23 15.47 -3.33
C GLY A 119 -2.65 14.89 -1.98
N LYS A 120 -2.07 13.76 -1.56
CA LYS A 120 -2.38 13.07 -0.31
C LYS A 120 -1.35 13.40 0.77
N LYS A 121 -1.66 13.05 2.02
CA LYS A 121 -0.73 13.09 3.14
C LYS A 121 -0.81 11.78 3.91
N THR A 122 0.23 10.98 3.82
CA THR A 122 0.41 9.78 4.61
C THR A 122 0.73 10.18 6.06
N ILE A 123 -0.03 9.64 7.02
CA ILE A 123 0.10 9.97 8.45
C ILE A 123 0.44 8.76 9.32
N ALA A 124 0.54 7.57 8.70
CA ALA A 124 0.76 6.33 9.42
C ALA A 124 1.76 5.45 8.67
N ALA A 125 2.64 4.83 9.44
CA ALA A 125 3.50 3.74 9.02
C ALA A 125 2.97 2.46 9.68
N LYS A 126 2.98 1.34 8.94
CA LYS A 126 2.58 0.05 9.51
C LYS A 126 3.56 -1.02 9.11
N MET A 127 3.95 -1.80 10.10
CA MET A 127 4.85 -2.93 9.98
C MET A 127 4.45 -3.98 11.02
N THR A 128 4.37 -5.24 10.61
CA THR A 128 3.97 -6.38 11.47
C THR A 128 4.78 -7.57 11.04
N ASP A 129 4.83 -8.62 11.85
CA ASP A 129 5.40 -9.92 11.45
C ASP A 129 6.93 -9.95 11.36
N VAL A 130 7.60 -8.99 12.00
CA VAL A 130 9.04 -9.04 12.26
C VAL A 130 9.30 -9.14 13.76
N PRO A 131 10.39 -9.80 14.19
CA PRO A 131 10.67 -10.04 15.61
C PRO A 131 10.83 -8.77 16.45
N GLY A 132 11.15 -7.64 15.82
CA GLY A 132 11.33 -6.36 16.49
C GLY A 132 11.72 -5.26 15.51
N HIS A 133 11.86 -4.06 16.05
CA HIS A 133 12.38 -2.91 15.34
C HIS A 133 13.47 -2.23 16.16
N THR A 134 14.51 -1.76 15.48
CA THR A 134 15.46 -0.84 16.11
C THR A 134 14.78 0.50 16.43
N ARG A 135 15.03 1.04 17.63
CA ARG A 135 14.57 2.40 18.01
C ARG A 135 15.10 3.50 17.07
N GLY A 136 16.15 3.21 16.30
CA GLY A 136 16.72 4.11 15.30
C GLY A 136 15.74 4.54 14.21
N ILE A 137 14.65 3.80 13.98
CA ILE A 137 13.64 4.19 12.97
C ILE A 137 12.76 5.35 13.43
N VAL A 138 12.57 5.53 14.74
CA VAL A 138 11.64 6.55 15.29
C VAL A 138 11.94 7.96 14.77
N PRO A 139 13.18 8.49 14.82
CA PRO A 139 13.47 9.82 14.28
C PRO A 139 13.38 9.91 12.75
N LEU A 140 13.29 8.79 12.03
CA LEU A 140 13.16 8.76 10.58
C LEU A 140 11.69 8.80 10.13
N LEU A 141 10.74 8.43 11.00
CA LEU A 141 9.30 8.41 10.75
C LEU A 141 8.68 9.81 10.91
N VAL A 142 9.10 10.74 10.05
CA VAL A 142 8.63 12.15 10.01
C VAL A 142 7.81 12.47 8.78
#